data_AF-A0A433HWA3-F1
#
_entry.id   AF-A0A433HWA3-F1
#
_cell.length_a   1.000
_cell.length_b   1.000
_cell.length_c   1.000
_cell.angle_alpha   90.00
_cell.angle_beta   90.00
_cell.angle_gamma   90.00
#
_symmetry.space_group_name_H-M   'P 1'
#
loop_
_entity.id
_entity.type
_entity.pdbx_description
1 polymer ?
#
loop_
_entity_poly.entity_id
_entity_poly.type
_entity_poly.pdbx_seq_one_letter_code
_entity_poly.pdbx_strand_id
1 'polypeptide(L)'
;MDKDVSTWTKGYKALPLDFIDTPEHPLCTRFGPLVEKNLNLYIEQMSEEGMWDISWSWGSYPENFEAARIYWKGILAVNRYKQLKAFGCLE
;
A
#
# COMPACT_ATOMS: atom_id res chain seq x y z
N MET A 1 7.28 -3.20 -10.31
CA MET A 1 6.54 -3.83 -9.22
C MET A 1 7.35 -4.99 -8.66
N ASP A 2 7.50 -5.05 -7.34
CA ASP A 2 8.15 -6.14 -6.63
C ASP A 2 7.21 -7.35 -6.49
N LYS A 3 7.73 -8.57 -6.72
CA LYS A 3 6.97 -9.82 -6.66
C LYS A 3 7.27 -10.66 -5.42
N ASP A 4 8.32 -10.32 -4.67
CA ASP A 4 8.69 -11.01 -3.45
C ASP A 4 7.97 -10.39 -2.24
N VAL A 5 6.85 -11.02 -1.87
CA VAL A 5 5.96 -10.60 -0.78
C VAL A 5 6.69 -10.45 0.55
N SER A 6 7.73 -11.27 0.80
CA SER A 6 8.49 -11.25 2.06
C SER A 6 9.26 -9.94 2.29
N THR A 7 9.36 -9.12 1.25
CA THR A 7 10.13 -7.88 1.26
C THR A 7 9.27 -6.62 1.21
N TRP A 8 7.95 -6.73 1.01
CA TRP A 8 7.06 -5.59 0.77
C TRP A 8 6.98 -4.61 1.94
N THR A 9 7.29 -5.06 3.15
CA THR A 9 7.31 -4.24 4.37
C THR A 9 8.68 -3.60 4.65
N LYS A 10 9.63 -3.71 3.71
CA LYS A 10 11.02 -3.28 3.89
C LYS A 10 11.41 -2.26 2.83
N GLY A 11 11.59 -1.01 3.24
CA GLY A 11 12.01 0.07 2.36
C GLY A 11 10.92 0.53 1.39
N TYR A 12 11.32 1.33 0.40
CA TYR A 12 10.42 1.89 -0.60
C TYR A 12 10.32 0.94 -1.80
N LYS A 13 9.12 0.41 -2.04
CA LYS A 13 8.86 -0.58 -3.09
C LYS A 13 7.57 -0.26 -3.80
N ALA A 14 7.57 -0.47 -5.11
CA ALA A 14 6.37 -0.40 -5.91
C ALA A 14 5.65 -1.76 -5.86
N LEU A 15 4.47 -1.81 -5.26
CA LEU A 15 3.66 -2.99 -5.02
C LEU A 15 2.58 -3.15 -6.11
N PRO A 16 1.92 -4.33 -6.22
CA PRO A 16 0.88 -4.56 -7.21
C PRO A 16 -0.20 -3.49 -7.29
N LEU A 17 -0.73 -3.07 -6.14
CA LEU A 17 -1.81 -2.08 -6.07
C LEU A 17 -1.36 -0.67 -6.52
N ASP A 18 -0.06 -0.37 -6.58
CA ASP A 18 0.43 0.90 -7.13
C ASP A 18 0.19 1.04 -8.64
N PHE A 19 -0.10 -0.07 -9.32
CA PHE A 19 -0.36 -0.10 -10.77
C PHE A 19 -1.74 -0.68 -11.12
N ILE A 20 -2.44 -1.26 -10.14
CA ILE A 20 -3.67 -2.02 -10.34
C ILE A 20 -4.66 -1.54 -9.27
N ASP A 21 -5.59 -0.68 -9.65
CA ASP A 21 -6.49 0.03 -8.75
C ASP A 21 -7.93 -0.50 -8.76
N THR A 22 -8.29 -1.33 -9.75
CA THR A 22 -9.62 -1.97 -9.83
C THR A 22 -9.51 -3.45 -10.25
N PRO A 23 -10.51 -4.29 -9.93
CA PRO A 23 -10.52 -5.70 -10.33
C PRO A 23 -10.61 -5.92 -11.86
N GLU A 24 -11.17 -4.98 -12.61
CA GLU A 24 -11.30 -5.04 -14.08
C GLU A 24 -9.99 -4.70 -14.80
N HIS A 25 -8.97 -4.22 -14.09
CA HIS A 25 -7.71 -3.82 -14.70
C HIS A 25 -7.08 -4.99 -15.47
N PRO A 26 -6.63 -4.83 -16.73
CA PRO A 26 -6.16 -5.94 -17.57
C PRO A 26 -5.00 -6.75 -16.98
N LEU A 27 -4.20 -6.12 -16.12
CA LEU A 27 -3.10 -6.77 -15.43
C LEU A 27 -3.55 -7.77 -14.35
N CYS A 28 -4.82 -7.75 -13.91
CA CYS A 28 -5.38 -8.74 -12.98
C CYS A 28 -5.33 -10.16 -13.55
N THR A 29 -5.46 -10.34 -14.87
CA THR A 29 -5.32 -11.66 -15.51
C THR A 29 -3.96 -12.30 -15.24
N ARG A 30 -2.90 -11.49 -15.09
CA ARG A 30 -1.53 -11.98 -14.88
C ARG A 30 -1.07 -11.88 -13.43
N PHE A 31 -1.47 -10.82 -12.73
CA PHE A 31 -0.95 -10.48 -11.40
C PHE A 31 -2.01 -10.55 -10.30
N GLY A 32 -3.22 -11.04 -10.60
CA GLY A 32 -4.30 -11.24 -9.62
C GLY A 32 -3.85 -11.88 -8.30
N PRO A 33 -3.09 -13.00 -8.32
CA PRO A 33 -2.58 -13.59 -7.08
C PRO A 33 -1.64 -12.68 -6.27
N LEU A 34 -0.94 -11.74 -6.89
CA LEU A 34 -0.13 -10.75 -6.16
C LEU A 34 -0.99 -9.58 -5.68
N VAL A 35 -2.02 -9.19 -6.43
CA VAL A 35 -3.01 -8.18 -6.00
C VAL A 35 -3.72 -8.65 -4.74
N GLU A 36 -4.19 -9.90 -4.71
CA GLU A 36 -4.83 -10.50 -3.53
C GLU A 36 -3.91 -10.47 -2.30
N LYS A 37 -2.64 -10.87 -2.47
CA LYS A 37 -1.66 -10.78 -1.38
C LYS A 37 -1.42 -9.35 -0.92
N ASN A 38 -1.46 -8.39 -1.83
CA ASN A 38 -1.27 -6.97 -1.49
C ASN A 38 -2.48 -6.41 -0.74
N LEU A 39 -3.70 -6.79 -1.12
CA LEU A 39 -4.93 -6.44 -0.40
C LEU A 39 -4.89 -7.01 1.03
N ASN A 40 -4.57 -8.30 1.16
CA ASN A 40 -4.46 -8.96 2.47
C ASN A 40 -3.41 -8.27 3.36
N LEU A 41 -2.25 -7.93 2.80
CA LEU A 41 -1.22 -7.18 3.53
C LEU A 41 -1.75 -5.83 4.04
N TYR A 42 -2.51 -5.10 3.21
CA TYR A 42 -3.11 -3.83 3.65
C TYR A 42 -4.12 -4.03 4.77
N ILE A 43 -4.99 -5.04 4.69
CA ILE A 43 -5.98 -5.34 5.73
C ILE A 43 -5.29 -5.74 7.03
N GLU A 44 -4.31 -6.64 6.98
CA GLU A 44 -3.58 -7.12 8.16
C GLU A 44 -2.78 -6.03 8.89
N GLN A 45 -2.31 -5.01 8.15
CA GLN A 45 -1.49 -3.92 8.71
C GLN A 45 -2.26 -2.65 9.04
N MET A 46 -3.57 -2.62 8.74
CA MET A 46 -4.40 -1.48 9.03
C MET A 46 -4.56 -1.34 10.56
N SER A 47 -4.29 -0.15 11.10
CA SER A 47 -4.55 0.14 12.51
C SER A 47 -6.06 0.19 12.80
N GLU A 48 -6.44 0.21 14.07
CA GLU A 48 -7.84 0.35 14.49
C GLU A 48 -8.48 1.65 13.95
N GLU A 49 -7.67 2.69 13.74
CA GLU A 49 -8.09 3.97 13.16
C GLU A 49 -8.10 3.97 11.61
N GLY A 50 -7.82 2.84 10.96
CA GLY A 50 -7.80 2.76 9.50
C GLY A 50 -6.54 3.35 8.86
N MET A 51 -5.42 3.38 9.60
CA MET A 51 -4.18 4.03 9.15
C MET A 51 -3.06 3.02 8.95
N TRP A 52 -2.04 3.44 8.18
CA TRP A 52 -0.82 2.68 7.96
C TRP A 52 0.41 3.56 8.17
N ASP A 53 1.50 2.95 8.62
CA ASP A 53 2.81 3.58 8.59
C ASP A 53 3.54 3.35 7.26
N ILE A 54 4.67 4.03 7.07
CA ILE A 54 5.57 3.84 5.93
C ILE A 54 6.77 2.96 6.32
N SER A 55 7.20 2.12 5.38
CA SER A 55 8.31 1.18 5.56
C SER A 55 9.68 1.75 5.17
N TRP A 56 9.74 3.02 4.75
CA TRP A 56 10.94 3.67 4.24
C TRP A 56 11.29 4.94 5.01
N SER A 57 12.55 5.33 4.95
CA SER A 57 13.03 6.63 5.39
C SER A 57 14.01 7.21 4.37
N TRP A 58 14.22 8.52 4.42
CA TRP A 58 15.21 9.18 3.56
C TRP A 58 16.66 8.97 4.03
N GLY A 59 16.86 8.61 5.30
CA GLY A 59 18.19 8.52 5.91
C GLY A 59 18.90 9.89 6.08
N SER A 60 18.20 10.99 5.79
CA SER A 60 18.70 12.37 5.89
C SER A 60 17.53 13.31 6.21
N TYR A 61 17.83 14.48 6.77
CA TYR A 61 16.85 15.50 7.15
C TYR A 61 15.74 14.96 8.09
N PRO A 62 16.08 14.46 9.30
CA PRO A 62 15.14 13.74 10.15
C PRO A 62 13.90 14.58 10.50
N GLU A 63 14.05 15.88 10.78
CA GLU A 63 12.92 16.75 11.11
C GLU A 63 11.95 16.93 9.93
N ASN A 64 12.48 17.17 8.73
CA ASN A 64 11.65 17.27 7.52
C ASN A 64 11.00 15.93 7.16
N PHE A 65 11.72 14.82 7.38
CA PHE A 65 11.21 13.49 7.13
C PHE A 65 10.05 13.13 8.07
N GLU A 66 10.10 13.49 9.35
CA GLU A 66 8.98 13.23 10.27
C GLU A 66 7.71 13.98 9.85
N ALA A 67 7.83 15.23 9.40
CA ALA A 67 6.70 15.97 8.83
C ALA A 67 6.17 15.28 7.55
N ALA A 68 7.07 14.90 6.63
CA ALA A 68 6.70 14.21 5.40
C ALA A 68 6.05 12.84 5.66
N ARG A 69 6.51 12.11 6.69
CA ARG A 69 5.95 10.81 7.10
C ARG A 69 4.47 10.96 7.45
N ILE A 70 4.09 11.98 8.20
CA ILE A 70 2.67 12.25 8.52
C ILE A 70 1.86 12.48 7.24
N TYR A 71 2.37 13.28 6.30
CA TYR A 71 1.69 13.51 5.02
C TYR A 71 1.54 12.23 4.19
N TRP A 72 2.60 11.41 4.12
CA TRP A 72 2.54 10.12 3.43
C TRP A 72 1.54 9.16 4.06
N LYS A 73 1.44 9.11 5.39
CA LYS A 73 0.41 8.30 6.09
C LYS A 73 -0.99 8.70 5.63
N GLY A 74 -1.28 10.00 5.54
CA GLY A 74 -2.57 10.50 5.07
C GLY A 74 -2.86 10.16 3.60
N ILE A 75 -1.88 10.35 2.72
CA ILE A 75 -2.00 10.00 1.29
C ILE A 75 -2.27 8.50 1.13
N LEU A 76 -1.48 7.66 1.81
CA LEU A 76 -1.61 6.21 1.74
C LEU A 76 -2.94 5.74 2.31
N ALA A 77 -3.43 6.34 3.41
CA ALA A 77 -4.72 5.97 3.97
C ALA A 77 -5.86 6.15 2.96
N VAL A 78 -5.92 7.31 2.30
CA VAL A 78 -6.95 7.58 1.29
C VAL A 78 -6.81 6.66 0.07
N ASN A 79 -5.58 6.46 -0.42
CA ASN A 79 -5.34 5.62 -1.59
C ASN A 79 -5.71 4.16 -1.32
N ARG A 80 -5.30 3.62 -0.17
CA ARG A 80 -5.59 2.25 0.24
C ARG A 80 -7.08 2.05 0.50
N TYR A 81 -7.75 3.01 1.13
CA TYR A 81 -9.21 2.97 1.28
C TYR A 81 -9.91 2.84 -0.08
N LYS A 82 -9.54 3.66 -1.07
CA LYS A 82 -10.11 3.60 -2.42
C LYS A 82 -9.89 2.24 -3.07
N GLN A 83 -8.67 1.69 -2.96
CA GLN A 83 -8.34 0.37 -3.49
C GLN A 83 -9.16 -0.72 -2.81
N LEU A 84 -9.14 -0.78 -1.47
CA LEU A 84 -9.91 -1.76 -0.70
C LEU A 84 -11.41 -1.69 -1.03
N LYS A 85 -11.97 -0.49 -1.17
CA LYS A 85 -13.35 -0.29 -1.61
C LYS A 85 -13.59 -0.78 -3.04
N ALA A 86 -12.71 -0.45 -3.99
CA ALA A 86 -12.82 -0.89 -5.39
C ALA A 86 -12.76 -2.41 -5.55
N PHE A 87 -12.00 -3.09 -4.69
CA PHE A 87 -11.90 -4.55 -4.64
C PHE A 87 -12.95 -5.21 -3.74
N GLY A 88 -13.89 -4.45 -3.16
CA GLY A 88 -14.96 -4.97 -2.32
C GLY A 88 -14.51 -5.49 -0.95
N CYS A 89 -13.33 -5.08 -0.47
CA CYS A 89 -12.81 -5.43 0.85
C CYS A 89 -13.38 -4.55 1.97
N LEU A 90 -13.96 -3.40 1.63
CA LEU A 90 -14.60 -2.44 2.55
C LEU A 90 -15.90 -1.92 1.93
N GLU A 91 -16.86 -1.54 2.78
CA GLU A 91 -18.15 -0.95 2.36
C GLU A 91 -18.05 0.53 1.89
#